data_AF-A0A7R9MMW1-F1
#
_entry.id   AF-A0A7R9MMW1-F1
#
_cell.length_a   1.000
_cell.length_b   1.000
_cell.length_c   1.000
_cell.angle_alpha   90.00
_cell.angle_beta   90.00
_cell.angle_gamma   90.00
#
_symmetry.space_group_name_H-M   'P 1'
#
loop_
_entity.id
_entity.type
_entity.pdbx_description
1 polymer ?
#
loop_
_entity_poly.entity_id
_entity_poly.type
_entity_poly.pdbx_seq_one_letter_code
_entity_poly.pdbx_strand_id
1 'polypeptide(L)'
;MTQSIYIPKGINTTALNRSLKWDFFPQYVRVGSHITGGDVYGYVHENTLIKHKIILPPKAKGTVTFIAEPGNYDLNDVILETEFDGEKSQYTMLQVWPVRQMRPVTEKLAANHPLLTGQRVLDALFPCVQGGTTAIPGAFGCGKTVISQALSKYSNSDVIIYVGCGERGNEMAEVLRDFPELTVEVDGQTESIMKRTTLVANTSNMPVAAREASIYTGITLAEYFRDMGYNVSMMADSTSRWAEALREISGRLAEMPADSGYPAYLSARLASFYERAGRVKCIGNPEREGSVSIVGAVSPPGGDFSDPVTSATLGIVQVFWGLDKKLAQRKHFPSINWLISYSKYTRALDEFYDRNYPDFVPYRTK
;
A
#
# COMPACT_ATOMS: atom_id res chain seq x y z
N MET A 1 -10.42 -26.14 8.55
CA MET A 1 -11.14 -25.75 7.32
C MET A 1 -10.64 -26.64 6.20
N THR A 2 -11.55 -27.14 5.35
CA THR A 2 -11.38 -28.16 4.27
C THR A 2 -9.95 -28.68 4.04
N GLN A 3 -9.72 -29.98 4.23
CA GLN A 3 -8.47 -30.71 3.85
C GLN A 3 -8.31 -30.82 2.31
N SER A 4 -8.59 -29.73 1.58
CA SER A 4 -8.60 -29.66 0.12
C SER A 4 -7.70 -28.53 -0.34
N ILE A 5 -7.09 -28.71 -1.52
CA ILE A 5 -6.28 -27.69 -2.21
C ILE A 5 -7.14 -26.63 -2.92
N TYR A 6 -8.46 -26.82 -2.97
CA TYR A 6 -9.40 -25.91 -3.65
C TYR A 6 -10.14 -25.01 -2.66
N ILE A 7 -10.41 -23.77 -3.07
CA ILE A 7 -11.23 -22.82 -2.32
C ILE A 7 -12.71 -23.10 -2.62
N PRO A 8 -13.52 -23.55 -1.64
CA PRO A 8 -14.94 -23.79 -1.86
C PRO A 8 -15.71 -22.48 -2.09
N LYS A 9 -16.76 -22.55 -2.92
CA LYS A 9 -17.66 -21.41 -3.15
C LYS A 9 -18.58 -21.19 -1.94
N GLY A 10 -18.84 -19.94 -1.60
CA GLY A 10 -19.76 -19.58 -0.50
C GLY A 10 -19.18 -19.76 0.90
N ILE A 11 -17.87 -19.94 1.04
CA ILE A 11 -17.23 -20.00 2.35
C ILE A 11 -17.24 -18.63 3.01
N ASN A 12 -17.56 -18.60 4.30
CA ASN A 12 -17.46 -17.42 5.14
C ASN A 12 -16.41 -17.68 6.22
N THR A 13 -15.27 -17.01 6.10
CA THR A 13 -14.17 -17.08 7.05
C THR A 13 -13.90 -15.69 7.62
N THR A 14 -13.47 -15.63 8.87
CA THR A 14 -13.04 -14.37 9.48
C THR A 14 -11.67 -13.97 8.92
N ALA A 15 -11.49 -12.70 8.55
CA ALA A 15 -10.24 -12.20 7.99
C ALA A 15 -9.05 -12.27 8.97
N LEU A 16 -9.33 -11.99 10.25
CA LEU A 16 -8.37 -12.12 11.35
C LEU A 16 -8.76 -13.28 12.27
N ASN A 17 -7.76 -13.92 12.87
CA ASN A 17 -7.97 -15.03 13.79
C ASN A 17 -8.49 -14.51 15.13
N ARG A 18 -9.70 -14.95 15.52
CA ARG A 18 -10.38 -14.52 16.75
C ARG A 18 -9.95 -15.29 18.00
N SER A 19 -9.14 -16.33 17.85
CA SER A 19 -8.68 -17.17 18.96
C SER A 19 -7.26 -16.86 19.41
N LEU A 20 -6.50 -16.10 18.61
CA LEU A 20 -5.18 -15.61 19.02
C LEU A 20 -5.36 -14.52 20.06
N LYS A 21 -4.55 -14.60 21.11
CA LYS A 21 -4.45 -13.59 22.16
C LYS A 21 -3.24 -12.71 21.91
N TRP A 22 -3.39 -11.44 22.23
CA TRP A 22 -2.40 -10.41 22.02
C TRP A 22 -2.14 -9.64 23.30
N ASP A 23 -0.87 -9.34 23.55
CA ASP A 23 -0.46 -8.50 24.69
C ASP A 23 -0.77 -7.03 24.37
N PHE A 24 -1.81 -6.51 25.03
CA PHE A 24 -2.23 -5.12 24.93
C PHE A 24 -1.59 -4.27 26.01
N PHE A 25 -1.12 -3.08 25.62
CA PHE A 25 -0.57 -2.09 26.51
C PHE A 25 -1.30 -0.75 26.31
N PRO A 26 -2.14 -0.31 27.27
CA PRO A 26 -2.80 1.00 27.20
C PRO A 26 -1.77 2.13 27.28
N GLN A 27 -1.94 3.17 26.47
CA GLN A 27 -1.05 4.33 26.43
C GLN A 27 -1.82 5.61 26.14
N TYR A 28 -1.32 6.74 26.65
CA TYR A 28 -1.82 8.11 26.42
C TYR A 28 -3.22 8.44 26.94
N VAL A 29 -3.95 7.47 27.51
CA VAL A 29 -5.36 7.63 27.88
C VAL A 29 -5.61 7.17 29.32
N ARG A 30 -6.49 7.87 30.03
CA ARG A 30 -6.98 7.52 31.38
C ARG A 30 -8.51 7.65 31.44
N VAL A 31 -9.14 6.96 32.38
CA VAL A 31 -10.57 7.13 32.66
C VAL A 31 -10.85 8.60 32.97
N GLY A 32 -11.89 9.16 32.34
CA GLY A 32 -12.27 10.57 32.41
C GLY A 32 -11.60 11.47 31.37
N SER A 33 -10.66 10.97 30.56
CA SER A 33 -10.02 11.76 29.51
C SER A 33 -10.93 11.90 28.28
N HIS A 34 -10.87 13.05 27.60
CA HIS A 34 -11.51 13.22 26.30
C HIS A 34 -10.66 12.56 25.21
N ILE A 35 -11.31 11.82 24.31
CA ILE A 35 -10.69 11.15 23.19
C ILE A 35 -11.47 11.44 21.90
N THR A 36 -10.76 11.59 20.80
CA THR A 36 -11.33 11.80 19.46
C THR A 36 -10.89 10.72 18.48
N GLY A 37 -11.58 10.63 17.35
CA GLY A 37 -11.29 9.67 16.29
C GLY A 37 -9.87 9.88 15.76
N GLY A 38 -9.12 8.78 15.64
CA GLY A 38 -7.70 8.82 15.30
C GLY A 38 -6.76 8.80 16.49
N ASP A 39 -7.23 8.99 17.72
CA ASP A 39 -6.36 8.94 18.90
C ASP A 39 -5.84 7.52 19.13
N VAL A 40 -4.55 7.41 19.48
CA VAL A 40 -3.95 6.13 19.89
C VAL A 40 -4.16 5.96 21.38
N TYR A 41 -4.84 4.89 21.75
CA TYR A 41 -5.16 4.58 23.15
C TYR A 41 -4.39 3.38 23.70
N GLY A 42 -3.60 2.71 22.87
CA GLY A 42 -2.72 1.63 23.26
C GLY A 42 -1.96 1.05 22.08
N TYR A 43 -1.13 0.05 22.36
CA TYR A 43 -0.41 -0.69 21.33
C TYR A 43 -0.37 -2.18 21.65
N VAL A 44 -0.16 -2.97 20.60
CA VAL A 44 0.03 -4.42 20.63
C VAL A 44 1.32 -4.74 19.89
N HIS A 45 2.10 -5.66 20.42
CA HIS A 45 3.23 -6.24 19.69
C HIS A 45 2.72 -7.34 18.76
N GLU A 46 2.43 -6.97 17.50
CA GLU A 46 2.00 -7.95 16.50
C GLU A 46 3.17 -8.87 16.12
N ASN A 47 4.33 -8.27 15.87
CA ASN A 47 5.57 -8.96 15.55
C ASN A 47 6.75 -8.30 16.30
N THR A 48 7.93 -8.90 16.18
CA THR A 48 9.18 -8.31 16.70
C THR A 48 9.51 -6.95 16.09
N LEU A 49 9.14 -6.74 14.81
CA LEU A 49 9.43 -5.51 14.06
C LEU A 49 8.38 -4.40 14.24
N ILE A 50 7.09 -4.77 14.23
CA ILE A 50 5.99 -3.81 14.12
C ILE A 50 5.25 -3.70 15.45
N LYS A 51 5.22 -2.47 15.99
CA LYS A 51 4.35 -2.09 17.10
C LYS A 51 3.01 -1.64 16.54
N HIS A 52 2.00 -2.47 16.67
CA HIS A 52 0.67 -2.16 16.15
C HIS A 52 -0.03 -1.17 17.09
N LYS A 53 -0.16 0.08 16.66
CA LYS A 53 -0.83 1.12 17.45
C LYS A 53 -2.33 0.97 17.27
N ILE A 54 -3.07 0.79 18.37
CA ILE A 54 -4.52 0.67 18.34
C ILE A 54 -5.11 2.08 18.36
N ILE A 55 -5.87 2.39 17.31
CA ILE A 55 -6.40 3.72 17.02
C ILE A 55 -7.92 3.71 17.16
N LEU A 56 -8.48 4.76 17.77
CA LEU A 56 -9.92 4.93 17.85
C LEU A 56 -10.51 5.19 16.45
N PRO A 57 -11.62 4.54 16.06
CA PRO A 57 -12.24 4.76 14.75
C PRO A 57 -12.49 6.25 14.46
N PRO A 58 -12.27 6.75 13.23
CA PRO A 58 -12.28 8.20 12.96
C PRO A 58 -13.58 8.94 13.26
N LYS A 59 -14.72 8.23 13.34
CA LYS A 59 -16.04 8.83 13.63
C LYS A 59 -16.38 8.82 15.12
N ALA A 60 -15.61 8.11 15.93
CA ALA A 60 -15.85 8.00 17.35
C ALA A 60 -15.28 9.21 18.09
N LYS A 61 -15.95 9.63 19.15
CA LYS A 61 -15.54 10.70 20.06
C LYS A 61 -16.24 10.47 21.38
N GLY A 62 -15.65 10.92 22.48
CA GLY A 62 -16.28 10.79 23.80
C GLY A 62 -15.31 10.98 24.95
N THR A 63 -15.83 10.76 26.15
CA THR A 63 -15.03 10.70 27.37
C THR A 63 -14.85 9.24 27.76
N VAL A 64 -13.64 8.83 28.09
CA VAL A 64 -13.32 7.43 28.40
C VAL A 64 -13.94 7.03 29.75
N THR A 65 -14.82 6.03 29.74
CA THR A 65 -15.43 5.47 30.96
C THR A 65 -14.69 4.24 31.46
N PHE A 66 -14.13 3.46 30.54
CA PHE A 66 -13.37 2.25 30.86
C PHE A 66 -12.23 2.08 29.85
N ILE A 67 -11.08 1.62 30.34
CA ILE A 67 -9.94 1.18 29.54
C ILE A 67 -9.40 -0.10 30.16
N ALA A 68 -9.15 -1.12 29.35
CA ALA A 68 -8.61 -2.38 29.81
C ALA A 68 -7.17 -2.21 30.33
N GLU A 69 -6.85 -2.96 31.39
CA GLU A 69 -5.50 -3.03 31.95
C GLU A 69 -4.53 -3.74 30.99
N PRO A 70 -3.20 -3.61 31.17
CA PRO A 70 -2.25 -4.37 30.37
C PRO A 70 -2.47 -5.89 30.54
N GLY A 71 -2.61 -6.62 29.44
CA GLY A 71 -2.95 -8.03 29.50
C GLY A 71 -3.11 -8.73 28.16
N ASN A 72 -3.46 -10.01 28.22
CA ASN A 72 -3.69 -10.87 27.06
C ASN A 72 -5.16 -10.89 26.69
N TYR A 73 -5.50 -10.29 25.55
CA TYR A 73 -6.88 -10.18 25.06
C TYR A 73 -7.01 -10.74 23.65
N ASP A 74 -8.21 -11.22 23.30
CA ASP A 74 -8.55 -11.55 21.93
C ASP A 74 -9.09 -10.31 21.16
N LEU A 75 -9.45 -10.49 19.88
CA LEU A 75 -9.96 -9.39 19.04
C LEU A 75 -11.44 -9.02 19.31
N ASN A 76 -12.18 -9.84 20.06
CA ASN A 76 -13.58 -9.60 20.42
C ASN A 76 -13.72 -8.96 21.81
N ASP A 77 -12.69 -9.08 22.65
CA ASP A 77 -12.64 -8.47 23.96
C ASP A 77 -12.77 -6.94 23.86
N VAL A 78 -13.57 -6.36 24.76
CA VAL A 78 -13.78 -4.91 24.83
C VAL A 78 -12.59 -4.27 25.55
N ILE A 79 -11.90 -3.38 24.85
CA ILE A 79 -10.67 -2.73 25.35
C ILE A 79 -10.93 -1.29 25.81
N LEU A 80 -11.92 -0.62 25.22
CA LEU A 80 -12.21 0.77 25.53
C LEU A 80 -13.73 1.00 25.49
N GLU A 81 -14.24 1.73 26.48
CA GLU A 81 -15.59 2.29 26.45
C GLU A 81 -15.53 3.80 26.52
N THR A 82 -16.34 4.46 25.69
CA THR A 82 -16.48 5.92 25.69
C THR A 82 -17.94 6.32 25.83
N GLU A 83 -18.18 7.42 26.53
CA GLU A 83 -19.50 8.04 26.66
C GLU A 83 -19.54 9.38 25.92
N PHE A 84 -20.54 9.56 25.08
CA PHE A 84 -20.82 10.80 24.36
C PHE A 84 -22.32 11.05 24.33
N ASP A 85 -22.76 12.24 24.77
CA ASP A 85 -24.18 12.62 24.85
C ASP A 85 -25.09 11.60 25.57
N GLY A 86 -24.55 10.90 26.58
CA GLY A 86 -25.26 9.89 27.37
C GLY A 86 -25.33 8.48 26.73
N GLU A 87 -24.78 8.30 25.53
CA GLU A 87 -24.63 6.99 24.89
C GLU A 87 -23.24 6.41 25.14
N LYS A 88 -23.21 5.15 25.63
CA LYS A 88 -21.96 4.39 25.83
C LYS A 88 -21.67 3.54 24.61
N SER A 89 -20.49 3.73 24.03
CA SER A 89 -19.98 2.96 22.89
C SER A 89 -18.81 2.08 23.34
N GLN A 90 -18.81 0.83 22.90
CA GLN A 90 -17.75 -0.15 23.19
C GLN A 90 -16.85 -0.34 21.96
N TYR A 91 -15.55 -0.41 22.20
CA TYR A 91 -14.53 -0.63 21.17
C TYR A 91 -13.64 -1.81 21.53
N THR A 92 -13.41 -2.67 20.54
CA THR A 92 -12.42 -3.73 20.59
C THR A 92 -11.15 -3.30 19.85
N MET A 93 -10.14 -4.17 19.79
CA MET A 93 -8.94 -3.92 18.96
C MET A 93 -9.24 -3.91 17.46
N LEU A 94 -10.39 -4.47 17.04
CA LEU A 94 -10.78 -4.61 15.66
C LEU A 94 -11.70 -3.46 15.24
N GLN A 95 -11.41 -2.86 14.10
CA GLN A 95 -12.28 -1.89 13.46
C GLN A 95 -12.68 -2.33 12.05
N VAL A 96 -13.88 -1.92 11.63
CA VAL A 96 -14.40 -2.16 10.29
C VAL A 96 -14.41 -0.85 9.53
N TRP A 97 -13.74 -0.82 8.37
CA TRP A 97 -13.68 0.37 7.51
C TRP A 97 -14.10 0.04 6.06
N PRO A 98 -14.96 0.86 5.42
CA PRO A 98 -15.34 0.64 4.03
C PRO A 98 -14.16 0.85 3.06
N VAL A 99 -13.83 -0.17 2.25
CA VAL A 99 -12.65 -0.12 1.36
C VAL A 99 -12.73 0.93 0.24
N ARG A 100 -13.94 1.35 -0.12
CA ARG A 100 -14.20 2.38 -1.15
C ARG A 100 -14.18 3.81 -0.57
N GLN A 101 -14.11 3.97 0.75
CA GLN A 101 -14.04 5.26 1.42
C GLN A 101 -12.60 5.56 1.83
N MET A 102 -12.09 6.74 1.46
CA MET A 102 -10.76 7.19 1.88
C MET A 102 -10.73 7.39 3.39
N ARG A 103 -9.64 6.94 4.04
CA ARG A 103 -9.44 7.20 5.47
C ARG A 103 -9.14 8.69 5.70
N PRO A 104 -9.81 9.35 6.66
CA PRO A 104 -9.64 10.79 6.90
C PRO A 104 -8.25 11.10 7.45
N VAL A 105 -7.73 12.27 7.08
CA VAL A 105 -6.42 12.80 7.47
C VAL A 105 -6.56 14.25 7.90
N THR A 106 -5.64 14.76 8.70
CA THR A 106 -5.67 16.15 9.17
C THR A 106 -5.30 17.11 8.03
N GLU A 107 -4.15 16.86 7.40
CA GLU A 107 -3.65 17.66 6.28
C GLU A 107 -2.74 16.81 5.39
N LYS A 108 -2.70 17.13 4.09
CA LYS A 108 -1.72 16.57 3.15
C LYS A 108 -0.45 17.42 3.18
N LEU A 109 0.71 16.77 3.34
CA LEU A 109 2.01 17.42 3.38
C LEU A 109 2.76 17.19 2.07
N ALA A 110 3.66 18.10 1.72
CA ALA A 110 4.58 17.88 0.61
C ALA A 110 5.59 16.78 0.96
N ALA A 111 5.81 15.86 0.03
CA ALA A 111 6.79 14.79 0.20
C ALA A 111 8.20 15.32 -0.11
N ASN A 112 9.05 15.36 0.93
CA ASN A 112 10.43 15.88 0.85
C ASN A 112 11.50 14.83 1.21
N HIS A 113 11.10 13.57 1.44
CA HIS A 113 12.03 12.48 1.75
C HIS A 113 12.02 11.45 0.61
N PRO A 114 13.19 11.02 0.10
CA PRO A 114 13.25 10.05 -0.99
C PRO A 114 12.84 8.65 -0.52
N LEU A 115 12.13 7.93 -1.38
CA LEU A 115 11.93 6.49 -1.24
C LEU A 115 13.14 5.80 -1.87
N LEU A 116 14.02 5.26 -1.03
CA LEU A 116 15.20 4.54 -1.49
C LEU A 116 14.77 3.16 -1.97
N THR A 117 15.04 2.83 -3.22
CA THR A 117 14.68 1.55 -3.82
C THR A 117 15.80 0.52 -3.75
N GLY A 118 17.03 0.98 -3.49
CA GLY A 118 18.27 0.19 -3.53
C GLY A 118 18.81 -0.02 -4.95
N GLN A 119 18.13 0.50 -5.97
CA GLN A 119 18.57 0.42 -7.36
C GLN A 119 19.18 1.75 -7.79
N ARG A 120 20.45 1.72 -8.21
CA ARG A 120 21.21 2.92 -8.62
C ARG A 120 20.49 3.78 -9.65
N VAL A 121 19.93 3.18 -10.70
CA VAL A 121 19.24 3.92 -11.77
C VAL A 121 17.93 4.56 -11.30
N LEU A 122 17.21 3.90 -10.39
CA LEU A 122 15.95 4.40 -9.85
C LEU A 122 16.20 5.53 -8.86
N ASP A 123 17.14 5.31 -7.94
CA ASP A 123 17.44 6.27 -6.89
C ASP A 123 18.22 7.48 -7.43
N ALA A 124 19.00 7.31 -8.50
CA ALA A 124 19.78 8.41 -9.07
C ALA A 124 19.03 9.22 -10.13
N LEU A 125 18.57 8.58 -11.20
CA LEU A 125 18.02 9.29 -12.38
C LEU A 125 16.54 9.62 -12.22
N PHE A 126 15.76 8.71 -11.65
CA PHE A 126 14.29 8.82 -11.58
C PHE A 126 13.78 8.62 -10.16
N PRO A 127 14.22 9.43 -9.18
CA PRO A 127 13.91 9.20 -7.78
C PRO A 127 12.41 9.28 -7.51
N CYS A 128 11.93 8.41 -6.63
CA CYS A 128 10.61 8.49 -6.01
C CYS A 128 10.75 9.07 -4.60
N VAL A 129 9.65 9.60 -4.07
CA VAL A 129 9.54 10.12 -2.71
C VAL A 129 8.65 9.23 -1.86
N GLN A 130 8.84 9.25 -0.53
CA GLN A 130 7.92 8.63 0.41
C GLN A 130 6.59 9.38 0.39
N GLY A 131 5.52 8.71 -0.02
CA GLY A 131 4.24 9.34 -0.35
C GLY A 131 4.04 9.60 -1.85
N GLY A 132 5.00 9.22 -2.69
CA GLY A 132 4.96 9.46 -4.12
C GLY A 132 4.13 8.43 -4.89
N THR A 133 3.77 8.79 -6.13
CA THR A 133 3.11 7.89 -7.09
C THR A 133 4.06 7.53 -8.22
N THR A 134 4.25 6.22 -8.43
CA THR A 134 5.13 5.67 -9.46
C THR A 134 4.38 4.66 -10.32
N ALA A 135 4.58 4.73 -11.63
CA ALA A 135 4.17 3.68 -12.56
C ALA A 135 5.38 2.98 -13.16
N ILE A 136 5.29 1.65 -13.23
CA ILE A 136 6.26 0.78 -13.90
C ILE A 136 5.54 0.10 -15.07
N PRO A 137 5.44 0.74 -16.24
CA PRO A 137 4.98 0.02 -17.41
C PRO A 137 6.08 -0.88 -17.96
N GLY A 138 5.65 -1.96 -18.59
CA GLY A 138 6.55 -2.78 -19.39
C GLY A 138 5.84 -3.99 -19.95
N ALA A 139 6.38 -4.53 -21.03
CA ALA A 139 5.92 -5.82 -21.53
C ALA A 139 6.12 -6.93 -20.48
N PHE A 140 5.42 -8.05 -20.66
CA PHE A 140 5.62 -9.24 -19.83
C PHE A 140 7.10 -9.71 -19.91
N GLY A 141 7.67 -10.11 -18.77
CA GLY A 141 9.05 -10.57 -18.68
C GLY A 141 10.14 -9.48 -18.70
N CYS A 142 9.79 -8.19 -18.64
CA CYS A 142 10.79 -7.11 -18.61
C CYS A 142 11.42 -6.87 -17.21
N GLY A 143 10.97 -7.59 -16.18
CA GLY A 143 11.48 -7.47 -14.81
C GLY A 143 10.62 -6.63 -13.85
N LYS A 144 9.32 -6.44 -14.12
CA LYS A 144 8.41 -5.68 -13.24
C LYS A 144 8.37 -6.25 -11.81
N THR A 145 8.07 -7.54 -11.68
CA THR A 145 7.99 -8.24 -10.39
C THR A 145 9.34 -8.26 -9.67
N VAL A 146 10.45 -8.33 -10.42
CA VAL A 146 11.81 -8.24 -9.84
C VAL A 146 12.05 -6.87 -9.21
N ILE A 147 11.60 -5.78 -9.86
CA ILE A 147 11.69 -4.43 -9.28
C ILE A 147 10.78 -4.32 -8.04
N SER A 148 9.56 -4.85 -8.10
CA SER A 148 8.65 -4.88 -6.94
C SER A 148 9.26 -5.65 -5.76
N GLN A 149 9.86 -6.81 -6.00
CA GLN A 149 10.54 -7.60 -4.97
C GLN A 149 11.80 -6.90 -4.42
N ALA A 150 12.57 -6.23 -5.30
CA ALA A 150 13.71 -5.43 -4.85
C ALA A 150 13.24 -4.27 -3.96
N LEU A 151 12.16 -3.60 -4.34
CA LEU A 151 11.57 -2.53 -3.54
C LEU A 151 11.04 -3.06 -2.20
N SER A 152 10.46 -4.26 -2.12
CA SER A 152 9.92 -4.78 -0.84
C SER A 152 11.05 -5.13 0.14
N LYS A 153 12.20 -5.54 -0.40
CA LYS A 153 13.37 -5.88 0.38
C LYS A 153 14.18 -4.67 0.82
N TYR A 154 14.56 -3.81 -0.12
CA TYR A 154 15.54 -2.76 0.09
C TYR A 154 14.92 -1.39 0.38
N SER A 155 13.60 -1.26 0.36
CA SER A 155 12.98 0.03 0.67
C SER A 155 13.18 0.44 2.12
N ASN A 156 13.36 1.75 2.30
CA ASN A 156 13.31 2.45 3.58
C ASN A 156 11.86 2.65 4.08
N SER A 157 10.95 1.75 3.72
CA SER A 157 9.56 1.75 4.20
C SER A 157 9.40 0.77 5.37
N ASP A 158 8.58 1.14 6.34
CA ASP A 158 8.36 0.35 7.55
C ASP A 158 7.48 -0.87 7.26
N VAL A 159 6.44 -0.67 6.44
CA VAL A 159 5.45 -1.69 6.09
C VAL A 159 5.29 -1.76 4.58
N ILE A 160 5.19 -2.98 4.05
CA ILE A 160 4.96 -3.23 2.63
C ILE A 160 3.60 -3.86 2.42
N ILE A 161 2.82 -3.35 1.48
CA ILE A 161 1.56 -3.96 1.07
C ILE A 161 1.71 -4.40 -0.38
N TYR A 162 1.64 -5.70 -0.65
CA TYR A 162 1.69 -6.22 -2.01
C TYR A 162 0.32 -6.74 -2.41
N VAL A 163 -0.22 -6.19 -3.51
CA VAL A 163 -1.50 -6.62 -4.08
C VAL A 163 -1.24 -7.26 -5.43
N GLY A 164 -1.42 -8.57 -5.47
CA GLY A 164 -1.45 -9.35 -6.71
C GLY A 164 -2.86 -9.31 -7.31
N CYS A 165 -3.07 -8.52 -8.36
CA CYS A 165 -4.34 -8.39 -9.07
C CYS A 165 -4.25 -9.07 -10.45
N GLY A 166 -4.82 -10.26 -10.56
CA GLY A 166 -4.93 -10.98 -11.84
C GLY A 166 -3.62 -11.58 -12.33
N GLU A 167 -2.64 -11.75 -11.43
CA GLU A 167 -1.35 -12.36 -11.73
C GLU A 167 -1.47 -13.88 -11.89
N ARG A 168 -0.44 -14.49 -12.50
CA ARG A 168 -0.44 -15.95 -12.69
C ARG A 168 -0.26 -16.63 -11.33
N GLY A 169 -0.91 -17.79 -11.17
CA GLY A 169 -0.79 -18.57 -9.94
C GLY A 169 0.65 -18.93 -9.58
N ASN A 170 1.50 -19.19 -10.58
CA ASN A 170 2.91 -19.49 -10.40
C ASN A 170 3.70 -18.29 -9.87
N GLU A 171 3.45 -17.08 -10.38
CA GLU A 171 4.11 -15.84 -9.94
C GLU A 171 3.74 -15.54 -8.47
N MET A 172 2.47 -15.73 -8.11
CA MET A 172 2.03 -15.60 -6.71
C MET A 172 2.60 -16.69 -5.79
N ALA A 173 2.74 -17.92 -6.27
CA ALA A 173 3.34 -19.00 -5.50
C ALA A 173 4.84 -18.77 -5.26
N GLU A 174 5.55 -18.23 -6.26
CA GLU A 174 6.96 -17.83 -6.15
C GLU A 174 7.11 -16.72 -5.09
N VAL A 175 6.27 -15.67 -5.14
CA VAL A 175 6.23 -14.63 -4.10
C VAL A 175 6.01 -15.21 -2.70
N LEU A 176 5.05 -16.13 -2.56
CA LEU A 176 4.75 -16.75 -1.26
C LEU A 176 5.85 -17.67 -0.73
N ARG A 177 6.63 -18.29 -1.62
CA ARG A 177 7.77 -19.14 -1.25
C ARG A 177 8.99 -18.28 -0.90
N ASP A 178 9.29 -17.29 -1.72
CA ASP A 178 10.54 -16.54 -1.62
C ASP A 178 10.47 -15.46 -0.53
N PHE A 179 9.30 -14.86 -0.26
CA PHE A 179 9.18 -13.78 0.73
C PHE A 179 9.54 -14.22 2.16
N PRO A 180 9.13 -15.40 2.65
CA PRO A 180 9.57 -15.89 3.95
C PRO A 180 11.10 -16.08 4.07
N GLU A 181 11.77 -16.48 2.98
CA GLU A 181 13.22 -16.72 2.94
C GLU A 181 14.04 -15.43 2.93
N LEU A 182 13.43 -14.32 2.48
CA LEU A 182 14.08 -13.02 2.46
C LEU A 182 14.13 -12.41 3.87
N THR A 183 15.34 -12.07 4.30
CA THR A 183 15.60 -11.41 5.58
C THR A 183 16.08 -9.97 5.40
N VAL A 184 15.78 -9.15 6.40
CA VAL A 184 16.26 -7.76 6.53
C VAL A 184 16.79 -7.57 7.95
N GLU A 185 17.86 -6.79 8.07
CA GLU A 185 18.42 -6.38 9.34
C GLU A 185 17.79 -5.06 9.77
N VAL A 186 17.04 -5.08 10.86
CA VAL A 186 16.42 -3.89 11.47
C VAL A 186 16.86 -3.86 12.93
N ASP A 187 17.45 -2.75 13.38
CA ASP A 187 17.93 -2.57 14.75
C ASP A 187 18.88 -3.69 15.24
N GLY A 188 19.71 -4.23 14.33
CA GLY A 188 20.66 -5.30 14.62
C GLY A 188 20.05 -6.70 14.74
N GLN A 189 18.75 -6.87 14.45
CA GLN A 189 18.08 -8.16 14.39
C GLN A 189 17.73 -8.52 12.94
N THR A 190 18.09 -9.75 12.56
CA THR A 190 17.75 -10.30 11.24
C THR A 190 16.37 -10.94 11.32
N GLU A 191 15.42 -10.36 10.62
CA GLU A 191 14.02 -10.81 10.61
C GLU A 191 13.50 -11.01 9.19
N SER A 192 12.51 -11.88 9.03
CA SER A 192 11.88 -12.15 7.74
C SER A 192 11.05 -10.94 7.27
N ILE A 193 11.12 -10.60 5.98
CA ILE A 193 10.32 -9.51 5.40
C ILE A 193 8.81 -9.77 5.52
N MET A 194 8.40 -11.03 5.64
CA MET A 194 7.00 -11.42 5.77
C MET A 194 6.36 -10.81 7.03
N LYS A 195 7.14 -10.58 8.10
CA LYS A 195 6.65 -9.97 9.34
C LYS A 195 6.26 -8.50 9.19
N ARG A 196 6.73 -7.81 8.15
CA ARG A 196 6.37 -6.42 7.85
C ARG A 196 5.59 -6.26 6.53
N THR A 197 5.20 -7.38 5.92
CA THR A 197 4.57 -7.37 4.60
C THR A 197 3.19 -8.00 4.66
N THR A 198 2.17 -7.30 4.14
CA THR A 198 0.83 -7.88 3.91
C THR A 198 0.65 -8.21 2.44
N LEU A 199 0.25 -9.45 2.15
CA LEU A 199 -0.01 -9.93 0.79
C LEU A 199 -1.52 -10.05 0.55
N VAL A 200 -2.02 -9.40 -0.49
CA VAL A 200 -3.38 -9.59 -1.01
C VAL A 200 -3.26 -10.35 -2.33
N ALA A 201 -3.54 -11.64 -2.30
CA ALA A 201 -3.39 -12.53 -3.46
C ALA A 201 -4.72 -12.71 -4.19
N ASN A 202 -4.81 -12.20 -5.42
CA ASN A 202 -5.92 -12.47 -6.32
C ASN A 202 -5.39 -12.95 -7.68
N THR A 203 -5.49 -14.25 -7.93
CA THR A 203 -4.96 -14.88 -9.16
C THR A 203 -5.88 -14.65 -10.36
N SER A 204 -5.37 -14.88 -11.57
CA SER A 204 -6.14 -14.74 -12.81
C SER A 204 -7.39 -15.64 -12.88
N ASN A 205 -7.42 -16.77 -12.18
CA ASN A 205 -8.58 -17.68 -12.11
C ASN A 205 -9.68 -17.21 -11.12
N MET A 206 -9.38 -16.23 -10.26
CA MET A 206 -10.35 -15.70 -9.31
C MET A 206 -11.35 -14.75 -9.99
N PRO A 207 -12.54 -14.54 -9.40
CA PRO A 207 -13.59 -13.70 -9.98
C PRO A 207 -13.13 -12.28 -10.31
N VAL A 208 -13.68 -11.73 -11.39
CA VAL A 208 -13.33 -10.40 -11.91
C VAL A 208 -13.66 -9.29 -10.91
N ALA A 209 -14.77 -9.41 -10.18
CA ALA A 209 -15.13 -8.46 -9.11
C ALA A 209 -14.11 -8.48 -7.94
N ALA A 210 -13.47 -9.62 -7.69
CA ALA A 210 -12.42 -9.73 -6.66
C ALA A 210 -11.14 -8.99 -7.06
N ARG A 211 -10.86 -8.85 -8.37
CA ARG A 211 -9.75 -8.02 -8.88
C ARG A 211 -9.94 -6.56 -8.47
N GLU A 212 -11.12 -6.00 -8.73
CA GLU A 212 -11.45 -4.62 -8.30
C GLU A 212 -11.36 -4.48 -6.78
N ALA A 213 -11.97 -5.41 -6.04
CA ALA A 213 -11.97 -5.35 -4.58
C ALA A 213 -10.55 -5.47 -3.98
N SER A 214 -9.66 -6.27 -4.57
CA SER A 214 -8.30 -6.50 -4.05
C SER A 214 -7.47 -5.21 -3.98
N ILE A 215 -7.57 -4.36 -5.00
CA ILE A 215 -6.87 -3.06 -5.05
C ILE A 215 -7.39 -2.14 -3.95
N TYR A 216 -8.71 -2.02 -3.80
CA TYR A 216 -9.31 -1.19 -2.75
C TYR A 216 -9.01 -1.70 -1.34
N THR A 217 -8.97 -3.02 -1.14
CA THR A 217 -8.58 -3.62 0.13
C THR A 217 -7.12 -3.29 0.46
N GLY A 218 -6.20 -3.48 -0.49
CA GLY A 218 -4.78 -3.20 -0.27
C GLY A 218 -4.49 -1.74 0.05
N ILE A 219 -5.11 -0.79 -0.68
CA ILE A 219 -4.92 0.63 -0.37
C ILE A 219 -5.52 1.02 0.98
N THR A 220 -6.62 0.38 1.40
CA THR A 220 -7.22 0.64 2.71
C THR A 220 -6.35 0.11 3.84
N LEU A 221 -5.70 -1.04 3.64
CA LEU A 221 -4.68 -1.55 4.57
C LEU A 221 -3.47 -0.62 4.62
N ALA A 222 -3.01 -0.10 3.46
CA ALA A 222 -1.90 0.84 3.41
C ALA A 222 -2.22 2.15 4.15
N GLU A 223 -3.42 2.71 3.94
CA GLU A 223 -3.89 3.89 4.68
C GLU A 223 -4.03 3.61 6.19
N TYR A 224 -4.42 2.39 6.58
CA TYR A 224 -4.52 2.02 7.99
C TYR A 224 -3.17 2.05 8.70
N PHE A 225 -2.14 1.42 8.12
CA PHE A 225 -0.78 1.47 8.67
C PHE A 225 -0.18 2.88 8.62
N ARG A 226 -0.51 3.66 7.58
CA ARG A 226 -0.16 5.09 7.51
C ARG A 226 -0.70 5.89 8.68
N ASP A 227 -1.95 5.64 9.09
CA ASP A 227 -2.58 6.37 10.20
C ASP A 227 -1.90 6.11 11.57
N MET A 228 -1.14 5.01 11.68
CA MET A 228 -0.26 4.74 12.83
C MET A 228 1.04 5.56 12.81
N GLY A 229 1.30 6.30 11.74
CA GLY A 229 2.53 7.05 11.52
C GLY A 229 3.67 6.21 10.93
N TYR A 230 3.36 5.13 10.21
CA TYR A 230 4.35 4.37 9.45
C TYR A 230 4.48 4.87 8.02
N ASN A 231 5.66 4.69 7.44
CA ASN A 231 5.90 4.86 6.01
C ASN A 231 5.59 3.57 5.27
N VAL A 232 4.50 3.56 4.52
CA VAL A 232 3.99 2.38 3.85
C VAL A 232 4.26 2.47 2.35
N SER A 233 4.73 1.37 1.77
CA SER A 233 4.82 1.23 0.31
C SER A 233 3.86 0.16 -0.19
N MET A 234 2.94 0.57 -1.05
CA MET A 234 1.98 -0.30 -1.71
C MET A 234 2.43 -0.63 -3.14
N MET A 235 2.52 -1.91 -3.45
CA MET A 235 2.74 -2.43 -4.80
C MET A 235 1.45 -3.00 -5.35
N ALA A 236 1.05 -2.51 -6.53
CA ALA A 236 -0.10 -3.03 -7.25
C ALA A 236 0.38 -3.73 -8.53
N ASP A 237 0.43 -5.07 -8.51
CA ASP A 237 0.81 -5.89 -9.65
C ASP A 237 -0.38 -6.77 -10.06
N SER A 238 -1.17 -6.46 -11.10
CA SER A 238 -1.03 -5.35 -12.04
C SER A 238 -2.30 -4.52 -12.17
N THR A 239 -2.11 -3.20 -12.38
CA THR A 239 -3.22 -2.25 -12.56
C THR A 239 -3.91 -2.40 -13.91
N SER A 240 -3.22 -2.97 -14.92
CA SER A 240 -3.82 -3.31 -16.22
C SER A 240 -4.87 -4.41 -16.10
N ARG A 241 -4.64 -5.45 -15.29
CA ARG A 241 -5.63 -6.51 -15.06
C ARG A 241 -6.84 -6.02 -14.29
N TRP A 242 -6.65 -5.00 -13.45
CA TRP A 242 -7.76 -4.27 -12.83
C TRP A 242 -8.56 -3.47 -13.87
N ALA A 243 -7.90 -2.76 -14.79
CA ALA A 243 -8.58 -2.04 -15.86
C ALA A 243 -9.36 -2.98 -16.81
N GLU A 244 -8.79 -4.13 -17.15
CA GLU A 244 -9.49 -5.18 -17.90
C GLU A 244 -10.71 -5.71 -17.14
N ALA A 245 -10.61 -5.84 -15.82
CA ALA A 245 -11.74 -6.24 -14.99
C ALA A 245 -12.87 -5.21 -15.03
N LEU A 246 -12.54 -3.92 -14.98
CA LEU A 246 -13.52 -2.84 -15.13
C LEU A 246 -14.18 -2.87 -16.53
N ARG A 247 -13.40 -3.14 -17.59
CA ARG A 247 -13.93 -3.34 -18.93
C ARG A 247 -14.93 -4.49 -19.02
N GLU A 248 -14.61 -5.64 -18.42
CA GLU A 248 -15.51 -6.80 -18.44
C GLU A 248 -16.80 -6.53 -17.66
N ILE A 249 -16.71 -5.88 -16.50
CA ILE A 249 -17.88 -5.51 -15.68
C ILE A 249 -18.77 -4.53 -16.47
N SER A 250 -18.17 -3.49 -17.06
CA SER A 250 -18.87 -2.49 -17.87
C SER A 250 -19.60 -3.13 -19.07
N GLY A 251 -18.92 -4.05 -19.77
CA GLY A 251 -19.53 -4.80 -20.87
C GLY A 251 -20.72 -5.67 -20.45
N ARG A 252 -20.66 -6.29 -19.26
CA ARG A 252 -21.80 -7.05 -18.71
C ARG A 252 -22.99 -6.17 -18.32
N LEU A 253 -22.72 -4.92 -17.95
CA LEU A 253 -23.74 -3.91 -17.65
C LEU A 253 -24.28 -3.22 -18.91
N ALA A 254 -23.78 -3.58 -20.10
CA ALA A 254 -24.11 -2.96 -21.38
C ALA A 254 -23.91 -1.43 -21.40
N GLU A 255 -22.91 -0.96 -20.66
CA GLU A 255 -22.47 0.44 -20.71
C GLU A 255 -21.77 0.72 -22.04
N MET A 256 -21.89 1.95 -22.54
CA MET A 256 -21.21 2.35 -23.78
C MET A 256 -19.69 2.40 -23.55
N PRO A 257 -18.88 1.65 -24.32
CA PRO A 257 -17.43 1.71 -24.22
C PRO A 257 -16.91 3.04 -24.78
N ALA A 258 -15.80 3.50 -24.20
CA ALA A 258 -14.96 4.53 -24.76
C ALA A 258 -13.82 3.89 -25.58
N ASP A 259 -12.59 4.39 -25.44
CA ASP A 259 -11.43 3.90 -26.20
C ASP A 259 -11.07 2.45 -25.87
N SER A 260 -10.76 1.68 -26.92
CA SER A 260 -10.32 0.26 -26.83
C SER A 260 -11.23 -0.65 -25.99
N GLY A 261 -12.51 -0.29 -25.84
CA GLY A 261 -13.51 -1.02 -25.09
C GLY A 261 -13.55 -0.70 -23.58
N TYR A 262 -12.72 0.19 -23.06
CA TYR A 262 -12.74 0.55 -21.64
C TYR A 262 -13.92 1.47 -21.28
N PRO A 263 -14.40 1.46 -20.02
CA PRO A 263 -15.44 2.38 -19.58
C PRO A 263 -14.93 3.82 -19.53
N ALA A 264 -15.83 4.79 -19.74
CA ALA A 264 -15.51 6.22 -19.66
C ALA A 264 -14.96 6.66 -18.29
N TYR A 265 -15.29 5.93 -17.21
CA TYR A 265 -14.80 6.23 -15.85
C TYR A 265 -13.44 5.61 -15.49
N LEU A 266 -12.73 4.98 -16.45
CA LEU A 266 -11.42 4.36 -16.18
C LEU A 266 -10.43 5.36 -15.56
N SER A 267 -10.25 6.53 -16.19
CA SER A 267 -9.32 7.55 -15.72
C SER A 267 -9.70 8.09 -14.34
N ALA A 268 -11.01 8.27 -14.07
CA ALA A 268 -11.49 8.71 -12.77
C ALA A 268 -11.20 7.67 -11.66
N ARG A 269 -11.35 6.37 -11.97
CA ARG A 269 -11.03 5.28 -11.05
C ARG A 269 -9.54 5.22 -10.75
N LEU A 270 -8.69 5.28 -11.77
CA LEU A 270 -7.23 5.33 -11.61
C LEU A 270 -6.81 6.55 -10.78
N ALA A 271 -7.35 7.74 -11.08
CA ALA A 271 -7.05 8.96 -10.35
C ALA A 271 -7.45 8.84 -8.88
N SER A 272 -8.68 8.37 -8.60
CA SER A 272 -9.15 8.17 -7.23
C SER A 272 -8.32 7.16 -6.43
N PHE A 273 -7.64 6.23 -7.11
CA PHE A 273 -6.75 5.27 -6.48
C PHE A 273 -5.37 5.89 -6.20
N TYR A 274 -4.73 6.49 -7.20
CA TYR A 274 -3.39 7.08 -7.04
C TYR A 274 -3.37 8.30 -6.11
N GLU A 275 -4.45 9.09 -6.06
CA GLU A 275 -4.58 10.27 -5.17
C GLU A 275 -4.76 9.91 -3.67
N ARG A 276 -4.95 8.63 -3.36
CA ARG A 276 -4.90 8.12 -1.97
C ARG A 276 -3.48 8.02 -1.43
N ALA A 277 -2.48 8.00 -2.32
CA ALA A 277 -1.09 8.11 -1.95
C ALA A 277 -0.77 9.53 -1.45
N GLY A 278 0.29 9.64 -0.65
CA GLY A 278 0.73 10.92 -0.12
C GLY A 278 1.37 10.81 1.25
N ARG A 279 2.18 11.80 1.60
CA ARG A 279 2.57 12.08 2.98
C ARG A 279 1.49 12.93 3.61
N VAL A 280 1.07 12.56 4.81
CA VAL A 280 -0.04 13.23 5.51
C VAL A 280 0.27 13.34 6.99
N LYS A 281 -0.30 14.37 7.62
CA LYS A 281 -0.43 14.41 9.08
C LYS A 281 -1.66 13.60 9.47
N CYS A 282 -1.45 12.57 10.28
CA CYS A 282 -2.52 11.68 10.73
C CYS A 282 -3.51 12.43 11.63
N ILE A 283 -4.73 11.94 11.71
CA ILE A 283 -5.72 12.41 12.69
C ILE A 283 -5.40 11.88 14.09
N GLY A 284 -5.81 12.66 15.08
CA GLY A 284 -5.73 12.31 16.49
C GLY A 284 -4.37 12.52 17.14
N ASN A 285 -4.34 12.27 18.44
CA ASN A 285 -3.21 12.41 19.34
C ASN A 285 -2.54 11.04 19.58
N PRO A 286 -1.23 10.99 19.86
CA PRO A 286 -0.22 12.04 19.63
C PRO A 286 -0.10 12.45 18.17
N GLU A 287 0.48 13.61 17.88
CA GLU A 287 0.78 14.06 16.52
C GLU A 287 1.70 13.05 15.81
N ARG A 288 1.28 12.59 14.63
CA ARG A 288 1.99 11.60 13.83
C ARG A 288 1.96 12.01 12.36
N GLU A 289 3.03 11.67 11.68
CA GLU A 289 3.11 11.77 10.22
C GLU A 289 3.29 10.37 9.66
N GLY A 290 2.59 10.08 8.56
CA GLY A 290 2.70 8.83 7.84
C GLY A 290 2.70 9.08 6.35
N SER A 291 3.19 8.10 5.58
CA SER A 291 3.18 8.19 4.12
C SER A 291 2.69 6.90 3.49
N VAL A 292 2.01 7.03 2.34
CA VAL A 292 1.68 5.90 1.47
C VAL A 292 2.29 6.18 0.10
N SER A 293 3.28 5.38 -0.27
CA SER A 293 3.87 5.38 -1.61
C SER A 293 3.15 4.33 -2.45
N ILE A 294 2.71 4.66 -3.66
CA ILE A 294 2.07 3.70 -4.57
C ILE A 294 3.00 3.42 -5.75
N VAL A 295 3.29 2.15 -5.97
CA VAL A 295 4.01 1.64 -7.13
C VAL A 295 3.09 0.72 -7.93
N GLY A 296 2.57 1.23 -9.04
CA GLY A 296 1.66 0.49 -9.93
C GLY A 296 2.38 -0.14 -11.11
N ALA A 297 2.28 -1.45 -11.28
CA ALA A 297 2.78 -2.15 -12.45
C ALA A 297 1.72 -2.12 -13.57
N VAL A 298 2.09 -1.54 -14.72
CA VAL A 298 1.24 -1.47 -15.90
C VAL A 298 1.77 -2.46 -16.94
N SER A 299 0.89 -3.29 -17.49
CA SER A 299 1.21 -4.30 -18.49
C SER A 299 0.49 -3.97 -19.80
N PRO A 300 0.98 -3.00 -20.59
CA PRO A 300 0.39 -2.68 -21.88
C PRO A 300 0.48 -3.88 -22.84
N PRO A 301 -0.55 -4.12 -23.68
CA PRO A 301 -0.49 -5.15 -24.70
C PRO A 301 0.64 -4.83 -25.68
N GLY A 302 1.56 -5.78 -25.87
CA GLY A 302 2.70 -5.61 -26.79
C GLY A 302 3.79 -4.62 -26.34
N GLY A 303 3.65 -3.97 -25.18
CA GLY A 303 4.58 -2.92 -24.74
C GLY A 303 4.31 -1.55 -25.33
N ASP A 304 3.14 -1.33 -25.93
CA ASP A 304 2.76 -0.04 -26.52
C ASP A 304 2.21 0.92 -25.45
N PHE A 305 2.86 2.08 -25.32
CA PHE A 305 2.44 3.11 -24.36
C PHE A 305 1.22 3.91 -24.81
N SER A 306 0.75 3.73 -26.06
CA SER A 306 -0.49 4.33 -26.55
C SER A 306 -1.75 3.72 -25.93
N ASP A 307 -1.64 2.58 -25.23
CA ASP A 307 -2.75 1.92 -24.57
C ASP A 307 -3.47 2.86 -23.58
N PRO A 308 -4.82 2.86 -23.53
CA PRO A 308 -5.60 3.76 -22.67
C PRO A 308 -5.23 3.67 -21.18
N VAL A 309 -4.85 2.49 -20.67
CA VAL A 309 -4.45 2.32 -19.26
C VAL A 309 -3.12 3.02 -19.01
N THR A 310 -2.17 2.88 -19.93
CA THR A 310 -0.87 3.52 -19.83
C THR A 310 -1.00 5.03 -19.94
N SER A 311 -1.75 5.51 -20.93
CA SER A 311 -2.01 6.94 -21.14
C SER A 311 -2.72 7.58 -19.94
N ALA A 312 -3.75 6.93 -19.39
CA ALA A 312 -4.42 7.42 -18.19
C ALA A 312 -3.49 7.42 -16.97
N THR A 313 -2.69 6.38 -16.79
CA THR A 313 -1.72 6.30 -15.68
C THR A 313 -0.67 7.40 -15.77
N LEU A 314 -0.10 7.63 -16.97
CA LEU A 314 0.88 8.70 -17.25
C LEU A 314 0.37 10.11 -16.89
N GLY A 315 -0.92 10.36 -17.09
CA GLY A 315 -1.55 11.63 -16.73
C GLY A 315 -1.65 11.87 -15.21
N ILE A 316 -1.60 10.80 -14.41
CA ILE A 316 -1.84 10.86 -12.97
C ILE A 316 -0.53 10.75 -12.17
N VAL A 317 0.35 9.82 -12.55
CA VAL A 317 1.58 9.55 -11.78
C VAL A 317 2.62 10.66 -11.95
N GLN A 318 3.43 10.83 -10.92
CA GLN A 318 4.52 11.81 -10.92
C GLN A 318 5.86 11.20 -11.36
N VAL A 319 6.03 9.89 -11.17
CA VAL A 319 7.21 9.14 -11.59
C VAL A 319 6.84 8.03 -12.56
N PHE A 320 7.63 7.92 -13.61
CA PHE A 320 7.45 6.95 -14.67
C PHE A 320 8.74 6.19 -14.93
N TRP A 321 8.73 4.88 -14.63
CA TRP A 321 9.85 3.97 -14.87
C TRP A 321 9.54 3.08 -16.06
N GLY A 322 9.81 3.59 -17.26
CA GLY A 322 9.54 2.89 -18.51
C GLY A 322 10.50 1.72 -18.72
N LEU A 323 10.00 0.49 -18.61
CA LEU A 323 10.80 -0.70 -18.94
C LEU A 323 10.81 -0.97 -20.44
N ASP A 324 12.01 -1.13 -21.00
CA ASP A 324 12.20 -1.45 -22.41
C ASP A 324 12.50 -2.94 -22.62
N LYS A 325 11.72 -3.53 -23.52
CA LYS A 325 11.85 -4.92 -23.96
C LYS A 325 13.19 -5.17 -24.65
N LYS A 326 13.75 -4.20 -25.38
CA LYS A 326 15.04 -4.36 -26.08
C LYS A 326 16.19 -4.54 -25.09
N LEU A 327 16.19 -3.80 -23.98
CA LEU A 327 17.16 -3.95 -22.90
C LEU A 327 17.02 -5.32 -22.21
N ALA A 328 15.78 -5.72 -21.91
CA ALA A 328 15.51 -7.02 -21.31
C ALA A 328 15.97 -8.20 -22.22
N GLN A 329 15.74 -8.10 -23.53
CA GLN A 329 16.19 -9.10 -24.51
C GLN A 329 17.72 -9.23 -24.57
N ARG A 330 18.44 -8.15 -24.30
CA ARG A 330 19.91 -8.14 -24.20
C ARG A 330 20.42 -8.55 -22.81
N LYS A 331 19.54 -8.98 -21.90
CA LYS A 331 19.84 -9.30 -20.50
C LYS A 331 20.46 -8.13 -19.72
N HIS A 332 20.14 -6.89 -20.10
CA HIS A 332 20.53 -5.71 -19.34
C HIS A 332 19.50 -5.44 -18.25
N PHE A 333 19.89 -5.60 -16.98
CA PHE A 333 19.02 -5.41 -15.82
C PHE A 333 19.55 -4.35 -14.85
N PRO A 334 18.67 -3.50 -14.28
CA PRO A 334 17.23 -3.38 -14.58
C PRO A 334 16.98 -2.81 -15.99
N SER A 335 15.89 -3.25 -16.64
CA SER A 335 15.57 -2.97 -18.04
C SER A 335 14.97 -1.58 -18.28
N ILE A 336 15.47 -0.55 -17.61
CA ILE A 336 14.86 0.80 -17.62
C ILE A 336 15.39 1.61 -18.79
N ASN A 337 14.49 2.20 -19.55
CA ASN A 337 14.84 3.14 -20.59
C ASN A 337 14.98 4.55 -20.00
N TRP A 338 16.21 5.00 -19.90
CA TRP A 338 16.58 6.30 -19.35
C TRP A 338 16.21 7.49 -20.23
N LEU A 339 15.78 7.29 -21.48
CA LEU A 339 15.37 8.38 -22.37
C LEU A 339 13.89 8.74 -22.22
N ILE A 340 13.04 7.74 -21.94
CA ILE A 340 11.58 7.92 -21.81
C ILE A 340 11.15 8.07 -20.35
N SER A 341 11.93 7.54 -19.42
CA SER A 341 11.62 7.59 -18.00
C SER A 341 11.78 9.01 -17.48
N TYR A 342 10.96 9.39 -16.50
CA TYR A 342 11.02 10.73 -15.91
C TYR A 342 10.55 10.71 -14.46
N SER A 343 10.98 11.71 -13.69
CA SER A 343 10.49 11.98 -12.34
C SER A 343 10.22 13.47 -12.19
N LYS A 344 9.01 13.81 -11.74
CA LYS A 344 8.61 15.20 -11.43
C LYS A 344 9.00 15.62 -10.01
N TYR A 345 9.51 14.69 -9.18
CA TYR A 345 9.92 14.98 -7.80
C TYR A 345 11.36 15.49 -7.67
N THR A 346 12.10 15.62 -8.78
CA THR A 346 13.49 16.11 -8.78
C THR A 346 13.62 17.43 -8.01
N ARG A 347 12.79 18.43 -8.35
CA ARG A 347 12.78 19.73 -7.67
C ARG A 347 12.40 19.66 -6.18
N ALA A 348 11.47 18.79 -5.82
CA ALA A 348 11.05 18.63 -4.43
C ALA A 348 12.12 17.96 -3.56
N LEU A 349 13.03 17.19 -4.19
CA LEU A 349 14.13 16.51 -3.54
C LEU A 349 15.44 17.31 -3.54
N ASP A 350 15.54 18.40 -4.30
CA ASP A 350 16.77 19.19 -4.37
C ASP A 350 17.14 19.72 -2.97
N GLU A 351 16.17 20.21 -2.17
CA GLU A 351 16.43 20.62 -0.77
C GLU A 351 17.00 19.50 0.12
N PHE A 352 16.55 18.26 -0.10
CA PHE A 352 17.04 17.10 0.63
C PHE A 352 18.46 16.73 0.20
N TYR A 353 18.73 16.74 -1.12
CA TYR A 353 20.04 16.44 -1.67
C TYR A 353 21.06 17.53 -1.34
N ASP A 354 20.70 18.81 -1.39
CA ASP A 354 21.61 19.90 -1.04
C ASP A 354 22.06 19.83 0.42
N ARG A 355 21.17 19.39 1.32
CA ARG A 355 21.50 19.24 2.75
C ARG A 355 22.39 18.03 3.03
N ASN A 356 22.14 16.88 2.38
CA ASN A 356 22.78 15.60 2.74
C ASN A 356 23.89 15.18 1.76
N TYR A 357 23.76 15.52 0.48
CA TYR A 357 24.60 15.09 -0.64
C TYR A 357 24.78 16.21 -1.69
N PRO A 358 25.46 17.32 -1.34
CA PRO A 358 25.48 18.53 -2.18
C PRO A 358 26.06 18.31 -3.59
N ASP A 359 26.98 17.35 -3.76
CA ASP A 359 27.59 17.07 -5.06
C ASP A 359 26.69 16.23 -5.99
N PHE A 360 25.62 15.61 -5.47
CA PHE A 360 24.83 14.63 -6.21
C PHE A 360 24.04 15.26 -7.36
N VAL A 361 23.43 16.44 -7.16
CA VAL A 361 22.63 17.11 -8.19
C VAL A 361 23.48 17.47 -9.41
N PRO A 362 24.68 18.08 -9.27
CA PRO A 362 25.61 18.27 -10.39
C PRO A 362 25.99 16.99 -11.14
N TYR A 363 26.20 15.88 -10.43
CA TYR A 363 26.53 14.60 -11.07
C TYR A 363 25.37 14.01 -11.86
N ARG A 364 24.13 14.19 -11.40
CA ARG A 364 22.93 13.74 -12.11
C ARG A 364 22.68 14.52 -13.40
N THR A 365 23.07 15.80 -13.42
CA THR A 365 22.88 16.69 -14.57
C THR A 365 23.93 16.49 -15.68
N LYS A 366 25.15 16.09 -15.32
CA LYS A 366 26.21 15.72 -16.28
C LYS A 366 25.91 14.38 -16.94
#